data_AF-A0A7S2WE46-F1
#
_entry.id   AF-A0A7S2WE46-F1
#
_cell.length_a   1.000
_cell.length_b   1.000
_cell.length_c   1.000
_cell.angle_alpha   90.00
_cell.angle_beta   90.00
_cell.angle_gamma   90.00
#
_symmetry.space_group_name_H-M   'P 1'
#
loop_
_entity.id
_entity.type
_entity.pdbx_description
1 polymer ?
#
loop_
_entity_poly.entity_id
_entity_poly.type
_entity_poly.pdbx_seq_one_letter_code
_entity_poly.pdbx_strand_id
1 'polypeptide(L)'
;VVLQFCSEHRMMMQSVAVERGFPSGESPAANDGTLDGEESSFDLSRYSQALVTTVPSDVVEALRTILPRAADRLRSGSSPGTLILQNTEEIPRLGQYKLKVVNVLEGIIRLQEPKLDDVVVSSEVLVLALDLFFLHQWNSLLHQSVSSILMSVLEEGDSRAELHRHLLAAQGCRLLHRLVEAFQDLSHDEDRPLNLGRPGYIGHCVLACEAVMKG
;
A
#
# COMPACT_ATOMS: atom_id res chain seq x y z
N VAL A 1 -2.55 10.12 21.26
CA VAL A 1 -2.10 8.71 21.40
C VAL A 1 -1.26 8.28 20.21
N VAL A 2 -1.79 8.23 18.98
CA VAL A 2 -1.01 7.87 17.76
C VAL A 2 0.20 8.78 17.53
N LEU A 3 0.02 10.10 17.66
CA LEU A 3 1.11 11.08 17.49
C LEU A 3 2.21 10.96 18.57
N GLN A 4 1.83 10.60 19.80
CA GLN A 4 2.77 10.39 20.91
C GLN A 4 3.57 9.12 20.68
N PHE A 5 2.89 8.04 20.27
CA PHE A 5 3.48 6.74 19.97
C PHE A 5 4.43 6.80 18.75
N CYS A 6 4.04 7.50 17.67
CA CYS A 6 4.90 7.74 16.51
C CYS A 6 6.14 8.59 16.86
N SER A 7 6.03 9.52 17.81
CA SER A 7 7.15 10.33 18.30
C SER A 7 8.12 9.49 19.16
N GLU A 8 7.59 8.63 20.03
CA GLU A 8 8.38 7.75 20.91
C GLU A 8 9.14 6.70 20.09
N HIS A 9 8.51 6.06 19.10
CA HIS A 9 9.18 5.08 18.24
C HIS A 9 10.13 5.70 17.19
N ARG A 10 9.95 6.99 16.83
CA ARG A 10 10.92 7.73 16.00
C ARG A 10 12.28 7.84 16.68
N MET A 11 12.33 8.01 18.00
CA MET A 11 13.58 8.05 18.77
C MET A 11 14.27 6.68 18.83
N MET A 12 13.50 5.60 18.93
CA MET A 12 14.04 4.23 18.94
C MET A 12 14.67 3.84 17.59
N MET A 13 14.11 4.32 16.47
CA MET A 13 14.64 4.10 15.12
C MET A 13 15.93 4.89 14.82
N GLN A 14 16.08 6.09 15.39
CA GLN A 14 17.30 6.89 15.24
C GLN A 14 18.49 6.28 16.00
N SER A 15 18.25 5.61 17.12
CA SER A 15 19.29 4.90 17.87
C SER A 15 19.89 3.72 17.09
N VAL A 16 19.08 3.01 16.30
CA VAL A 16 19.54 1.85 15.50
C VAL A 16 20.24 2.29 14.19
N ALA A 17 19.89 3.45 13.65
CA ALA A 17 20.55 4.01 12.45
C ALA A 17 21.98 4.50 12.74
N VAL A 18 22.26 4.97 13.95
CA VAL A 18 23.59 5.43 14.38
C VAL A 18 24.56 4.25 14.60
N GLU A 19 24.08 3.08 15.00
CA GLU A 19 24.91 1.88 15.20
C GLU A 19 25.38 1.19 13.89
N ARG A 20 24.84 1.59 12.72
CA ARG A 20 25.17 0.96 11.43
C ARG A 20 25.98 1.81 10.45
N GLY A 21 26.60 2.90 10.91
CA GLY A 21 27.72 3.56 10.22
C GLY A 21 27.51 3.79 8.72
N PHE A 22 26.52 4.61 8.33
CA PHE A 22 26.43 5.13 6.96
C PHE A 22 27.28 6.41 6.85
N PRO A 23 28.28 6.46 5.96
CA PRO A 23 29.09 7.66 5.78
C PRO A 23 28.31 8.77 5.07
N SER A 24 28.47 9.97 5.61
CA SER A 24 28.03 11.26 5.10
C SER A 24 28.63 11.57 3.74
N GLY A 25 27.92 12.40 2.96
CA GLY A 25 28.12 12.57 1.53
C GLY A 25 29.48 13.10 1.06
N GLU A 26 29.78 12.77 -0.18
CA GLU A 26 30.71 13.49 -1.06
C GLU A 26 30.07 13.63 -2.45
N SER A 27 30.14 14.84 -2.98
CA SER A 27 29.71 15.22 -4.32
C SER A 27 30.87 15.04 -5.30
N PRO A 28 30.71 14.41 -6.47
CA PRO A 28 31.75 14.46 -7.50
C PRO A 28 31.34 15.35 -8.68
N ALA A 29 32.16 16.39 -8.83
CA ALA A 29 32.73 16.99 -10.03
C ALA A 29 32.09 16.71 -11.41
N ALA A 30 31.91 17.82 -12.13
CA ALA A 30 31.65 17.92 -13.56
C ALA A 30 32.65 17.10 -14.39
N ASN A 31 32.12 16.37 -15.38
CA ASN A 31 32.94 15.82 -16.46
C ASN A 31 32.35 16.26 -17.80
N ASP A 32 33.15 17.05 -18.50
CA ASP A 32 33.00 17.51 -19.88
C ASP A 32 33.38 16.36 -20.81
N GLY A 33 32.42 15.92 -21.62
CA GLY A 33 32.56 14.78 -22.52
C GLY A 33 31.58 14.90 -23.68
N THR A 34 31.97 15.68 -24.69
CA THR A 34 31.35 15.77 -26.01
C THR A 34 31.09 14.38 -26.59
N LEU A 35 29.82 14.05 -26.82
CA LEU A 35 29.38 12.88 -27.58
C LEU A 35 28.66 13.39 -28.83
N ASP A 36 29.33 13.27 -29.98
CA ASP A 36 28.69 13.34 -31.29
C ASP A 36 27.83 12.07 -31.47
N GLY A 37 26.52 12.24 -31.34
CA GLY A 37 25.53 11.21 -31.60
C GLY A 37 24.21 11.89 -31.90
N GLU A 38 23.70 11.68 -33.11
CA GLU A 38 22.46 12.26 -33.61
C GLU A 38 21.28 11.97 -32.66
N GLU A 39 20.93 12.95 -31.82
CA GLU A 39 19.68 12.92 -31.08
C GLU A 39 18.53 13.15 -32.06
N SER A 40 17.98 12.04 -32.57
CA SER A 40 16.63 11.99 -33.08
C SER A 40 15.71 12.53 -31.99
N SER A 41 15.33 13.81 -32.13
CA SER A 41 14.33 14.48 -31.30
C SER A 41 13.04 13.67 -31.36
N PHE A 42 12.87 12.81 -30.37
CA PHE A 42 11.70 11.97 -30.23
C PHE A 42 10.61 12.86 -29.65
N ASP A 43 9.79 13.39 -30.54
CA ASP A 43 8.73 14.35 -30.24
C ASP A 43 7.64 13.71 -29.35
N LEU A 44 7.84 13.83 -28.03
CA LEU A 44 6.88 13.47 -26.98
C LEU A 44 5.56 14.25 -27.09
N SER A 45 5.50 15.36 -27.85
CA SER A 45 4.27 16.13 -28.03
C SER A 45 3.21 15.36 -28.81
N ARG A 46 3.59 14.34 -29.60
CA ARG A 46 2.63 13.47 -30.31
C ARG A 46 1.93 12.46 -29.41
N TYR A 47 2.52 12.10 -28.27
CA TYR A 47 1.88 11.24 -27.27
C TYR A 47 0.98 12.02 -26.30
N SER A 48 1.05 13.35 -26.31
CA SER A 48 0.21 14.23 -25.50
C SER A 48 -1.28 14.19 -25.86
N GLN A 49 -1.63 13.71 -27.07
CA GLN A 49 -2.96 13.94 -27.65
C GLN A 49 -3.97 12.77 -27.60
N ALA A 50 -3.73 11.73 -26.79
CA ALA A 50 -4.76 10.72 -26.52
C ALA A 50 -4.57 10.01 -25.18
N LEU A 51 -4.34 10.76 -24.09
CA LEU A 51 -4.76 10.25 -22.79
C LEU A 51 -6.29 10.17 -22.86
N VAL A 52 -6.84 8.96 -22.86
CA VAL A 52 -8.26 8.75 -22.61
C VAL A 52 -8.54 9.37 -21.24
N THR A 53 -8.98 10.62 -21.22
CA THR A 53 -9.10 11.43 -20.00
C THR A 53 -10.26 10.99 -19.12
N THR A 54 -11.02 10.00 -19.57
CA THR A 54 -12.20 9.52 -18.86
C THR A 54 -12.37 8.02 -19.06
N VAL A 55 -12.56 7.29 -17.97
CA VAL A 55 -12.91 5.87 -18.03
C VAL A 55 -14.28 5.72 -18.72
N PRO A 56 -14.43 4.86 -19.75
CA PRO A 56 -15.72 4.66 -20.42
C PRO A 56 -16.80 4.21 -19.46
N SER A 57 -18.03 4.73 -19.60
CA SER A 57 -19.14 4.42 -18.70
C SER A 57 -19.44 2.92 -18.60
N ASP A 58 -19.29 2.18 -19.69
CA ASP A 58 -19.50 0.72 -19.71
C ASP A 58 -18.52 -0.01 -18.78
N VAL A 59 -17.29 0.50 -18.65
CA VAL A 59 -16.28 -0.05 -17.73
C VAL A 59 -16.67 0.25 -16.28
N VAL A 60 -17.16 1.45 -16.00
CA VAL A 60 -17.65 1.83 -14.65
C VAL A 60 -18.79 0.90 -14.22
N GLU A 61 -19.77 0.66 -15.08
CA GLU A 61 -20.90 -0.24 -14.79
C GLU A 61 -20.46 -1.71 -14.65
N ALA A 62 -19.52 -2.15 -15.49
CA ALA A 62 -18.93 -3.48 -15.35
C ALA A 62 -18.22 -3.63 -14.00
N LEU A 63 -17.41 -2.64 -13.58
CA LEU A 63 -16.72 -2.65 -12.29
C LEU A 63 -17.71 -2.62 -11.12
N ARG A 64 -18.80 -1.85 -11.22
CA ARG A 64 -19.88 -1.84 -10.22
C ARG A 64 -20.50 -3.22 -10.01
N THR A 65 -20.53 -4.05 -11.04
CA THR A 65 -21.03 -5.43 -10.95
C THR A 65 -19.94 -6.41 -10.50
N ILE A 66 -18.69 -6.22 -10.92
CA ILE A 66 -17.60 -7.18 -10.70
C ILE A 66 -16.99 -7.04 -9.31
N LEU A 67 -16.78 -5.81 -8.80
CA LEU A 67 -16.09 -5.60 -7.53
C LEU A 67 -16.82 -6.22 -6.32
N PRO A 68 -18.15 -6.09 -6.16
CA PRO A 68 -18.86 -6.75 -5.07
C PRO A 68 -18.72 -8.28 -5.12
N ARG A 69 -18.79 -8.87 -6.33
CA ARG A 69 -18.58 -10.32 -6.51
C ARG A 69 -17.15 -10.72 -6.17
N ALA A 70 -16.17 -9.88 -6.46
CA ALA A 70 -14.79 -10.09 -6.05
C ALA A 70 -14.65 -10.03 -4.53
N ALA A 71 -15.28 -9.07 -3.86
CA ALA A 71 -15.32 -8.97 -2.39
C ALA A 71 -15.92 -10.23 -1.75
N ASP A 72 -17.05 -10.71 -2.26
CA ASP A 72 -17.68 -11.93 -1.76
C ASP A 72 -16.77 -13.15 -1.90
N ARG A 73 -16.02 -13.24 -3.00
CA ARG A 73 -15.03 -14.31 -3.21
C ARG A 73 -13.77 -14.13 -2.36
N LEU A 74 -13.39 -12.90 -2.00
CA LEU A 74 -12.31 -12.65 -1.04
C LEU A 74 -12.71 -13.14 0.36
N ARG A 75 -13.97 -12.92 0.76
CA ARG A 75 -14.54 -13.39 2.04
C ARG A 75 -14.72 -14.90 2.11
N SER A 76 -15.37 -15.47 1.09
CA SER A 76 -15.74 -16.90 1.05
C SER A 76 -14.65 -17.81 0.49
N GLY A 77 -13.61 -17.24 -0.11
CA GLY A 77 -12.57 -17.98 -0.82
C GLY A 77 -11.72 -18.82 0.13
N SER A 78 -11.77 -20.14 -0.08
CA SER A 78 -10.92 -21.11 0.62
C SER A 78 -9.44 -20.73 0.45
N SER A 79 -8.72 -20.63 1.57
CA SER A 79 -7.27 -20.40 1.54
C SER A 79 -6.61 -21.60 0.82
N PRO A 80 -5.61 -21.39 -0.05
CA PRO A 80 -4.92 -22.48 -0.76
C PRO A 80 -3.98 -23.29 0.16
N GLY A 81 -4.35 -23.48 1.42
CA GLY A 81 -3.58 -24.18 2.45
C GLY A 81 -2.69 -23.24 3.28
N THR A 82 -1.83 -23.85 4.10
CA THR A 82 -0.88 -23.17 4.98
C THR A 82 0.54 -23.20 4.42
N LEU A 83 1.38 -22.27 4.86
CA LEU A 83 2.84 -22.30 4.74
C LEU A 83 3.40 -22.63 6.12
N ILE A 84 4.37 -23.52 6.18
CA ILE A 84 5.14 -23.77 7.40
C ILE A 84 6.36 -22.86 7.35
N LEU A 85 6.46 -21.96 8.32
CA LEU A 85 7.62 -21.08 8.51
C LEU A 85 8.80 -21.85 9.13
N GLN A 86 9.98 -21.24 9.16
CA GLN A 86 11.19 -21.85 9.74
C GLN A 86 11.05 -22.15 11.24
N ASN A 87 10.16 -21.43 11.92
CA ASN A 87 9.79 -21.62 13.32
C ASN A 87 8.69 -22.70 13.52
N THR A 88 8.36 -23.48 12.48
CA THR A 88 7.30 -24.50 12.46
C THR A 88 5.86 -23.96 12.59
N GLU A 89 5.66 -22.65 12.56
CA GLU A 89 4.34 -22.04 12.59
C GLU A 89 3.64 -22.17 11.24
N GLU A 90 2.36 -22.51 11.27
CA GLU A 90 1.52 -22.58 10.09
C GLU A 90 0.78 -21.26 9.86
N ILE A 91 1.10 -20.59 8.75
CA ILE A 91 0.43 -19.36 8.34
C ILE A 91 -0.46 -19.59 7.12
N PRO A 92 -1.61 -18.91 7.00
CA PRO A 92 -2.48 -19.05 5.83
C PRO A 92 -1.81 -18.50 4.58
N ARG A 93 -1.89 -19.24 3.47
CA ARG A 93 -1.48 -18.74 2.16
C ARG A 93 -2.51 -17.73 1.65
N LEU A 94 -2.03 -16.64 1.05
CA LEU A 94 -2.88 -15.63 0.39
C LEU A 94 -3.58 -16.22 -0.84
N GLY A 95 -2.79 -16.88 -1.70
CA GLY A 95 -3.26 -17.38 -3.00
C GLY A 95 -3.23 -16.33 -4.11
N GLN A 96 -2.98 -16.80 -5.34
CA GLN A 96 -2.83 -15.92 -6.50
C GLN A 96 -4.11 -15.14 -6.80
N TYR A 97 -5.28 -15.73 -6.59
CA TYR A 97 -6.55 -15.05 -6.84
C TYR A 97 -6.72 -13.81 -5.95
N LYS A 98 -6.50 -13.93 -4.64
CA LYS A 98 -6.65 -12.81 -3.71
C LYS A 98 -5.68 -11.68 -4.05
N LEU A 99 -4.42 -12.02 -4.34
CA LEU A 99 -3.44 -11.04 -4.80
C LEU A 99 -3.88 -10.36 -6.10
N LYS A 100 -4.40 -11.11 -7.07
CA LYS A 100 -4.84 -10.53 -8.36
C LYS A 100 -5.98 -9.53 -8.18
N VAL A 101 -6.93 -9.80 -7.27
CA VAL A 101 -8.01 -8.85 -6.95
C VAL A 101 -7.44 -7.57 -6.35
N VAL A 102 -6.49 -7.66 -5.42
CA VAL A 102 -5.82 -6.48 -4.85
C VAL A 102 -5.06 -5.70 -5.93
N ASN A 103 -4.38 -6.36 -6.87
CA ASN A 103 -3.69 -5.68 -7.97
C ASN A 103 -4.66 -4.98 -8.94
N VAL A 104 -5.87 -5.53 -9.13
CA VAL A 104 -6.92 -4.87 -9.92
C VAL A 104 -7.42 -3.62 -9.19
N LEU A 105 -7.66 -3.72 -7.88
CA LEU A 105 -8.00 -2.56 -7.05
C LEU A 105 -6.91 -1.49 -7.13
N GLU A 106 -5.64 -1.87 -6.98
CA GLU A 106 -4.49 -0.96 -7.12
C GLU A 106 -4.47 -0.26 -8.49
N GLY A 107 -4.75 -1.00 -9.56
CA GLY A 107 -4.93 -0.43 -10.90
C GLY A 107 -6.05 0.61 -10.97
N ILE A 108 -7.23 0.29 -10.41
CA ILE A 108 -8.39 1.19 -10.37
C ILE A 108 -8.06 2.48 -9.61
N ILE A 109 -7.41 2.38 -8.45
CA ILE A 109 -7.05 3.54 -7.63
C ILE A 109 -6.06 4.45 -8.37
N ARG A 110 -5.06 3.88 -9.06
CA ARG A 110 -4.09 4.64 -9.85
C ARG A 110 -4.65 5.35 -11.07
N LEU A 111 -5.84 4.98 -11.55
CA LEU A 111 -6.49 5.73 -12.63
C LEU A 111 -6.92 7.12 -12.19
N GLN A 112 -7.01 7.38 -10.88
CA GLN A 112 -7.41 8.68 -10.32
C GLN A 112 -8.72 9.23 -10.90
N GLU A 113 -9.65 8.32 -11.27
CA GLU A 113 -10.95 8.67 -11.85
C GLU A 113 -12.01 8.74 -10.72
N PRO A 114 -12.57 9.93 -10.41
CA PRO A 114 -13.52 10.07 -9.31
C PRO A 114 -14.79 9.21 -9.45
N LYS A 115 -15.21 8.89 -10.68
CA LYS A 115 -16.36 8.02 -10.94
C LYS A 115 -16.19 6.60 -10.40
N LEU A 116 -14.95 6.18 -10.17
CA LEU A 116 -14.63 4.86 -9.62
C LEU A 116 -14.57 4.85 -8.09
N ASP A 117 -14.49 6.02 -7.45
CA ASP A 117 -14.36 6.12 -5.99
C ASP A 117 -15.58 5.54 -5.28
N ASP A 118 -16.77 5.96 -5.69
CA ASP A 118 -18.05 5.44 -5.15
C ASP A 118 -18.19 3.93 -5.39
N VAL A 119 -17.70 3.45 -6.54
CA VAL A 119 -17.74 2.03 -6.90
C VAL A 119 -16.81 1.21 -6.01
N VAL A 120 -15.61 1.74 -5.70
CA VAL A 120 -14.68 1.10 -4.77
C VAL A 120 -15.24 1.10 -3.35
N VAL A 121 -15.72 2.25 -2.87
CA VAL A 121 -16.26 2.43 -1.51
C VAL A 121 -17.44 1.49 -1.26
N SER A 122 -18.39 1.42 -2.19
CA SER A 122 -19.58 0.55 -2.06
C SER A 122 -19.30 -0.95 -2.19
N SER A 123 -18.15 -1.33 -2.75
CA SER A 123 -17.82 -2.75 -3.00
C SER A 123 -17.15 -3.48 -1.82
N GLU A 124 -16.71 -2.76 -0.79
CA GLU A 124 -15.94 -3.28 0.36
C GLU A 124 -14.58 -3.94 0.01
N VAL A 125 -14.17 -3.96 -1.27
CA VAL A 125 -12.91 -4.59 -1.69
C VAL A 125 -11.70 -3.94 -1.03
N LEU A 126 -11.74 -2.61 -0.81
CA LEU A 126 -10.66 -1.89 -0.13
C LEU A 126 -10.52 -2.31 1.34
N VAL A 127 -11.64 -2.49 2.05
CA VAL A 127 -11.65 -2.97 3.44
C VAL A 127 -11.01 -4.35 3.51
N LEU A 128 -11.40 -5.25 2.61
CA LEU A 128 -10.87 -6.61 2.54
C LEU A 128 -9.39 -6.65 2.13
N ALA A 129 -8.94 -5.74 1.26
CA ALA A 129 -7.53 -5.61 0.92
C ALA A 129 -6.68 -5.24 2.14
N LEU A 130 -7.20 -4.36 3.01
CA LEU A 130 -6.56 -4.04 4.28
C LEU A 130 -6.62 -5.21 5.26
N ASP A 131 -7.72 -5.96 5.33
CA ASP A 131 -7.77 -7.19 6.15
C ASP A 131 -6.68 -8.17 5.73
N LEU A 132 -6.51 -8.39 4.43
CA LEU A 132 -5.47 -9.27 3.89
C LEU A 132 -4.06 -8.75 4.20
N PHE A 133 -3.85 -7.43 4.14
CA PHE A 133 -2.57 -6.79 4.43
C PHE A 133 -2.05 -7.16 5.83
N PHE A 134 -2.90 -7.03 6.85
CA PHE A 134 -2.54 -7.35 8.24
C PHE A 134 -2.56 -8.86 8.49
N LEU A 135 -3.45 -9.63 7.84
CA LEU A 135 -3.53 -11.09 8.00
C LEU A 135 -2.29 -11.81 7.44
N HIS A 136 -1.80 -11.40 6.27
CA HIS A 136 -0.70 -12.07 5.58
C HIS A 136 0.63 -11.35 5.81
N GLN A 137 1.10 -11.39 7.06
CA GLN A 137 2.26 -10.66 7.58
C GLN A 137 3.59 -10.86 6.85
N TRP A 138 3.69 -11.90 6.01
CA TRP A 138 4.91 -12.31 5.31
C TRP A 138 4.78 -12.24 3.77
N ASN A 139 3.75 -11.57 3.25
CA ASN A 139 3.54 -11.46 1.80
C ASN A 139 3.95 -10.08 1.27
N SER A 140 5.21 -9.96 0.83
CA SER A 140 5.78 -8.69 0.35
C SER A 140 5.04 -8.11 -0.87
N LEU A 141 4.57 -8.96 -1.79
CA LEU A 141 3.82 -8.51 -2.97
C LEU A 141 2.48 -7.87 -2.60
N LEU A 142 1.76 -8.48 -1.67
CA LEU A 142 0.53 -7.91 -1.14
C LEU A 142 0.78 -6.58 -0.45
N HIS A 143 1.81 -6.52 0.40
CA HIS A 143 2.14 -5.28 1.13
C HIS A 143 2.53 -4.16 0.20
N GLN A 144 3.28 -4.47 -0.87
CA GLN A 144 3.61 -3.49 -1.90
C GLN A 144 2.36 -2.94 -2.58
N SER A 145 1.44 -3.81 -3.03
CA SER A 145 0.22 -3.38 -3.71
C SER A 145 -0.71 -2.56 -2.82
N VAL A 146 -0.93 -2.99 -1.58
CA VAL A 146 -1.76 -2.23 -0.63
C VAL A 146 -1.09 -0.93 -0.22
N SER A 147 0.24 -0.91 -0.04
CA SER A 147 0.98 0.32 0.20
C SER A 147 0.82 1.30 -0.95
N SER A 148 0.89 0.85 -2.21
CA SER A 148 0.65 1.72 -3.36
C SER A 148 -0.78 2.29 -3.34
N ILE A 149 -1.78 1.48 -3.00
CA ILE A 149 -3.17 1.96 -2.83
C ILE A 149 -3.21 3.06 -1.76
N LEU A 150 -2.65 2.80 -0.59
CA LEU A 150 -2.66 3.74 0.53
C LEU A 150 -1.99 5.07 0.17
N MET A 151 -0.80 5.03 -0.43
CA MET A 151 -0.07 6.25 -0.81
C MET A 151 -0.84 7.04 -1.86
N SER A 152 -1.39 6.39 -2.90
CA SER A 152 -2.21 7.09 -3.90
C SER A 152 -3.41 7.80 -3.27
N VAL A 153 -4.15 7.13 -2.38
CA VAL A 153 -5.33 7.76 -1.73
C VAL A 153 -4.94 8.88 -0.76
N LEU A 154 -3.87 8.71 0.02
CA LEU A 154 -3.47 9.66 1.04
C LEU A 154 -2.77 10.90 0.45
N GLU A 155 -1.98 10.75 -0.61
CA GLU A 155 -1.27 11.86 -1.26
C GLU A 155 -2.21 12.75 -2.10
N GLU A 156 -3.29 12.19 -2.66
CA GLU A 156 -4.28 12.92 -3.46
C GLU A 156 -5.19 13.84 -2.62
N GLY A 157 -5.25 13.65 -1.30
CA GLY A 157 -5.92 14.54 -0.35
C GLY A 157 -7.39 14.82 -0.70
N ASP A 158 -7.74 16.10 -0.81
CA ASP A 158 -9.12 16.56 -1.03
C ASP A 158 -9.69 16.21 -2.42
N SER A 159 -8.83 15.90 -3.41
CA SER A 159 -9.29 15.56 -4.76
C SER A 159 -10.12 14.27 -4.80
N ARG A 160 -9.96 13.41 -3.79
CA ARG A 160 -10.70 12.15 -3.62
C ARG A 160 -11.25 12.03 -2.19
N ALA A 161 -11.89 13.09 -1.73
CA ALA A 161 -12.41 13.22 -0.38
C ALA A 161 -13.30 12.04 0.08
N GLU A 162 -14.09 11.45 -0.82
CA GLU A 162 -14.93 10.27 -0.51
C GLU A 162 -14.08 9.06 -0.13
N LEU A 163 -13.09 8.74 -0.96
CA LEU A 163 -12.23 7.60 -0.75
C LEU A 163 -11.29 7.81 0.45
N HIS A 164 -10.76 9.02 0.59
CA HIS A 164 -9.93 9.40 1.73
C HIS A 164 -10.72 9.30 3.05
N ARG A 165 -11.95 9.83 3.09
CA ARG A 165 -12.82 9.68 4.26
C ARG A 165 -13.17 8.23 4.53
N HIS A 166 -13.49 7.44 3.51
CA HIS A 166 -13.77 6.01 3.69
C HIS A 166 -12.56 5.24 4.26
N LEU A 167 -11.34 5.64 3.86
CA LEU A 167 -10.09 5.06 4.36
C LEU A 167 -9.90 5.32 5.87
N LEU A 168 -10.19 6.54 6.32
CA LEU A 168 -10.01 6.96 7.71
C LEU A 168 -11.21 6.67 8.62
N ALA A 169 -12.41 6.53 8.05
CA ALA A 169 -13.65 6.39 8.81
C ALA A 169 -13.68 5.14 9.71
N ALA A 170 -14.24 5.30 10.91
CA ALA A 170 -14.42 4.22 11.89
C ALA A 170 -15.39 3.11 11.44
N GLN A 171 -16.33 3.43 10.54
CA GLN A 171 -17.25 2.46 9.94
C GLN A 171 -16.76 1.96 8.56
N GLY A 172 -15.66 2.52 8.04
CA GLY A 172 -15.06 2.14 6.77
C GLY A 172 -13.83 1.24 6.97
N CYS A 173 -12.72 1.66 6.38
CA CYS A 173 -11.48 0.90 6.41
C CYS A 173 -10.79 0.87 7.78
N ARG A 174 -11.07 1.85 8.66
CA ARG A 174 -10.47 1.97 10.00
C ARG A 174 -8.94 1.99 9.98
N LEU A 175 -8.33 2.62 8.96
CA LEU A 175 -6.88 2.59 8.77
C LEU A 175 -6.11 3.02 10.03
N LEU A 176 -6.50 4.15 10.64
CA LEU A 176 -5.83 4.67 11.84
C LEU A 176 -5.85 3.69 13.01
N HIS A 177 -6.98 3.02 13.21
CA HIS A 177 -7.12 2.03 14.28
C HIS A 177 -6.21 0.83 14.03
N ARG A 178 -6.21 0.29 12.81
CA ARG A 178 -5.35 -0.84 12.42
C ARG A 178 -3.86 -0.50 12.53
N LEU A 179 -3.47 0.73 12.20
CA LEU A 179 -2.09 1.19 12.36
C LEU A 179 -1.70 1.18 13.84
N VAL A 180 -2.56 1.70 14.73
CA VAL A 180 -2.31 1.69 16.17
C VAL A 180 -2.19 0.27 16.71
N GLU A 181 -3.13 -0.62 16.36
CA GLU A 181 -3.10 -2.03 16.77
C GLU A 181 -1.80 -2.71 16.30
N ALA A 182 -1.43 -2.52 15.02
CA ALA A 182 -0.21 -3.11 14.47
C ALA A 182 1.06 -2.70 15.22
N PHE A 183 1.13 -1.47 15.74
CA PHE A 183 2.28 -1.04 16.52
C PHE A 183 2.20 -1.45 18.00
N GLN A 184 1.00 -1.52 18.57
CA GLN A 184 0.80 -2.06 19.92
C GLN A 184 1.20 -3.53 19.99
N ASP A 185 0.78 -4.32 19.01
CA ASP A 185 1.14 -5.73 18.89
C ASP A 185 2.66 -5.92 18.87
N LEU A 186 3.40 -5.04 18.17
CA LEU A 186 4.87 -5.05 18.19
C LEU A 186 5.47 -4.71 19.55
N SER A 187 4.87 -3.78 20.29
CA SER A 187 5.39 -3.33 21.60
C SER A 187 5.15 -4.36 22.71
N HIS A 188 4.15 -5.22 22.55
CA HIS A 188 3.83 -6.30 23.49
C HIS A 188 4.50 -7.63 23.13
N ASP A 189 5.26 -7.67 22.02
CA ASP A 189 5.90 -8.87 21.48
C ASP A 189 7.27 -9.18 22.11
N GLU A 190 7.44 -8.91 23.40
CA GLU A 190 8.67 -9.23 24.16
C GLU A 190 8.95 -10.75 24.17
N ASP A 191 7.91 -11.57 24.00
CA ASP A 191 7.97 -13.03 23.92
C ASP A 191 8.10 -13.56 22.47
N ARG A 192 8.23 -12.68 21.45
CA ARG A 192 8.38 -13.15 20.05
C ARG A 192 9.66 -13.96 19.93
N PRO A 193 9.62 -15.17 19.37
CA PRO A 193 10.85 -15.92 19.10
C PRO A 193 11.75 -15.09 18.18
N LEU A 194 13.00 -14.85 18.60
CA LEU A 194 13.99 -14.02 17.90
C LEU A 194 14.17 -14.36 16.41
N ASN A 195 13.81 -15.58 16.01
CA ASN A 195 13.90 -16.09 14.64
C ASN A 195 12.74 -15.70 13.70
N LEU A 196 11.63 -15.12 14.18
CA LEU A 196 10.57 -14.64 13.28
C LEU A 196 10.90 -13.29 12.66
N GLY A 197 11.75 -12.49 13.30
CA GLY A 197 11.98 -11.11 12.88
C GLY A 197 10.71 -10.25 12.89
N ARG A 198 10.87 -9.01 12.41
CA ARG A 198 9.77 -8.05 12.30
C ARG A 198 8.88 -8.38 11.09
N PRO A 199 7.53 -8.35 11.22
CA PRO A 199 6.65 -8.55 10.08
C PRO A 199 6.96 -7.62 8.91
N GLY A 200 6.82 -8.13 7.69
CA GLY A 200 7.20 -7.38 6.48
C GLY A 200 6.38 -6.11 6.26
N TYR A 201 5.13 -6.10 6.73
CA TYR A 201 4.20 -4.98 6.53
C TYR A 201 4.50 -3.73 7.36
N ILE A 202 5.29 -3.85 8.43
CA ILE A 202 5.48 -2.72 9.36
C ILE A 202 6.20 -1.54 8.69
N GLY A 203 7.14 -1.80 7.78
CA GLY A 203 7.78 -0.73 7.01
C GLY A 203 6.74 0.12 6.26
N HIS A 204 5.74 -0.54 5.67
CA HIS A 204 4.63 0.13 4.98
C HIS A 204 3.69 0.86 5.94
N CYS A 205 3.49 0.35 7.17
CA CYS A 205 2.73 1.09 8.20
C CYS A 205 3.40 2.40 8.59
N VAL A 206 4.74 2.44 8.68
CA VAL A 206 5.47 3.69 8.97
C VAL A 206 5.24 4.71 7.85
N LEU A 207 5.35 4.29 6.59
CA LEU A 207 5.08 5.16 5.43
C LEU A 207 3.64 5.67 5.42
N ALA A 208 2.67 4.79 5.70
CA ALA A 208 1.26 5.19 5.80
C ALA A 208 1.02 6.21 6.92
N CYS A 209 1.66 6.04 8.09
CA CYS A 209 1.60 7.03 9.17
C CYS A 209 2.18 8.39 8.73
N GLU A 210 3.31 8.39 8.03
CA GLU A 210 3.90 9.62 7.51
C GLU A 210 3.00 10.32 6.49
N ALA A 211 2.35 9.56 5.60
CA ALA A 211 1.41 10.10 4.63
C ALA A 211 0.18 10.71 5.33
N VAL A 212 -0.41 10.00 6.30
CA VAL A 212 -1.53 10.50 7.13
C VAL A 212 -1.17 11.79 7.88
N MET A 213 0.08 11.95 8.31
CA MET A 213 0.51 13.18 9.02
C MET A 213 0.78 14.37 8.09
N LYS A 214 0.99 14.12 6.79
CA LYS A 214 1.29 15.15 5.79
C LYS A 214 0.04 15.64 5.06
N GLY A 215 -0.96 14.77 4.87
CA GLY A 215 -2.28 15.11 4.33
C GLY A 215 -3.17 15.82 5.35
#